data_AF-A0A314XRQ9-F1
#
_entry.id   AF-A0A314XRQ9-F1
#
_cell.length_a   1.000
_cell.length_b   1.000
_cell.length_c   1.000
_cell.angle_alpha   90.00
_cell.angle_beta   90.00
_cell.angle_gamma   90.00
#
_symmetry.space_group_name_H-M   'P 1'
#
loop_
_entity.id
_entity.type
_entity.pdbx_description
1 polymer ?
#
loop_
_entity_poly.entity_id
_entity_poly.type
_entity_poly.pdbx_seq_one_letter_code
_entity_poly.pdbx_strand_id
1 'polypeptide(L)'
;MEEIRQVALAYYHNFSEDEKYEAYQAFREIDSNGDGTITIDEYEENFGTDHRSRFREVDTNGDGKLDFEEFITLYYLVNSGMVLCDGHGCKVNFLKGLYFTCVDCFNYSKTNTFDLCTSCYRYRNFLHNHTNFLDNHVLMRCKAAYLQDQLSLITSEAICWSDDQAGESKSEPSSSDDQADESESDEEPSSPEPYAVKRSVSKRPSSSDDQADESESDEPSSPEPYAVRRSVSKRIWI
;
A
#
# COMPACT_ATOMS: atom_id res chain seq x y z
N MET A 1 -2.98 3.17 -20.42
CA MET A 1 -2.78 1.71 -20.44
C MET A 1 -1.44 1.37 -21.05
N GLU A 2 -1.07 1.99 -22.18
CA GLU A 2 0.22 1.75 -22.82
C GLU A 2 1.45 1.85 -21.89
N GLU A 3 1.58 2.89 -21.07
CA GLU A 3 2.72 3.00 -20.13
C GLU A 3 2.77 1.82 -19.14
N ILE A 4 1.62 1.37 -18.65
CA ILE A 4 1.53 0.23 -17.73
C ILE A 4 1.90 -1.07 -18.45
N ARG A 5 1.42 -1.26 -19.68
CA ARG A 5 1.76 -2.41 -20.53
C ARG A 5 3.27 -2.49 -20.75
N GLN A 6 3.90 -1.38 -21.13
CA GLN A 6 5.35 -1.33 -21.35
C GLN A 6 6.12 -1.66 -20.07
N VAL A 7 5.67 -1.15 -18.92
CA VAL A 7 6.26 -1.48 -17.62
C VAL A 7 6.09 -2.97 -17.30
N ALA A 8 4.89 -3.53 -17.48
CA ALA A 8 4.60 -4.94 -17.23
C ALA A 8 5.49 -5.86 -18.10
N LEU A 9 5.61 -5.56 -19.39
CA LEU A 9 6.48 -6.29 -20.31
C LEU A 9 7.96 -6.14 -19.93
N ALA A 10 8.40 -4.95 -19.51
CA ALA A 10 9.77 -4.74 -19.06
C ALA A 10 10.09 -5.57 -17.80
N TYR A 11 9.16 -5.64 -16.83
CA TYR A 11 9.28 -6.52 -15.68
C TYR A 11 9.37 -7.98 -16.11
N TYR A 12 8.43 -8.45 -16.92
CA TYR A 12 8.39 -9.82 -17.40
C TYR A 12 9.65 -10.23 -18.16
N HIS A 13 10.21 -9.35 -18.99
CA HIS A 13 11.47 -9.62 -19.70
C HIS A 13 12.66 -9.83 -18.75
N ASN A 14 12.63 -9.17 -17.58
CA ASN A 14 13.68 -9.26 -16.58
C ASN A 14 13.36 -10.22 -15.43
N PHE A 15 12.25 -10.95 -15.50
CA PHE A 15 11.95 -12.05 -14.59
C PHE A 15 12.96 -13.18 -14.78
N SER A 16 13.21 -13.90 -13.69
CA SER A 16 13.85 -15.20 -13.72
C SER A 16 13.02 -16.20 -14.53
N GLU A 17 13.65 -17.30 -14.96
CA GLU A 17 12.94 -18.33 -15.72
C GLU A 17 11.82 -18.99 -14.89
N ASP A 18 12.01 -19.11 -13.58
CA ASP A 18 10.99 -19.62 -12.66
C ASP A 18 9.78 -18.67 -12.59
N GLU A 19 10.00 -17.35 -12.45
CA GLU A 19 8.92 -16.35 -12.45
C GLU A 19 8.18 -16.29 -13.80
N LYS A 20 8.90 -16.40 -14.92
CA LYS A 20 8.25 -16.49 -16.24
C LYS A 20 7.41 -17.75 -16.38
N TYR A 21 7.90 -18.87 -15.85
CA TYR A 21 7.18 -20.13 -15.83
C TYR A 21 5.91 -20.01 -14.99
N GLU A 22 5.97 -19.41 -13.79
CA GLU A 22 4.79 -19.15 -12.96
C GLU A 22 3.75 -18.29 -13.66
N ALA A 23 4.17 -17.19 -14.29
CA ALA A 23 3.26 -16.34 -15.07
C ALA A 23 2.63 -17.09 -16.24
N TYR A 24 3.39 -17.95 -16.93
CA TYR A 24 2.87 -18.79 -18.00
C TYR A 24 1.90 -19.88 -17.50
N GLN A 25 2.15 -20.47 -16.33
CA GLN A 25 1.20 -21.43 -15.75
C GLN A 25 -0.11 -20.73 -15.36
N ALA A 26 -0.04 -19.54 -14.76
CA ALA A 26 -1.24 -18.76 -14.44
C ALA A 26 -2.05 -18.43 -15.70
N PHE A 27 -1.40 -18.11 -16.83
CA PHE A 27 -2.08 -17.93 -18.11
C PHE A 27 -2.83 -19.20 -18.55
N ARG A 28 -2.14 -20.35 -18.50
CA ARG A 28 -2.70 -21.64 -18.91
C ARG A 28 -3.81 -22.16 -18.02
N GLU A 29 -3.84 -21.79 -16.75
CA GLU A 29 -4.92 -22.15 -15.85
C GLU A 29 -6.24 -21.46 -16.23
N ILE A 30 -6.15 -20.27 -16.81
CA ILE A 30 -7.33 -19.49 -17.23
C ILE A 30 -7.74 -19.85 -18.67
N ASP A 31 -6.77 -19.99 -19.59
CA ASP A 31 -6.98 -20.46 -20.97
C ASP A 31 -7.35 -21.96 -20.98
N SER A 32 -8.62 -22.22 -20.64
CA SER A 32 -9.15 -23.56 -20.43
C SER A 32 -9.26 -24.37 -21.73
N ASN A 33 -9.48 -23.67 -22.85
CA ASN A 33 -9.59 -24.32 -24.16
C ASN A 33 -8.22 -24.50 -24.86
N GLY A 34 -7.19 -23.77 -24.42
CA GLY A 34 -5.81 -23.87 -24.90
C GLY A 34 -5.58 -23.24 -26.28
N ASP A 35 -6.39 -22.27 -26.69
CA ASP A 35 -6.26 -21.57 -27.98
C ASP A 35 -5.19 -20.47 -27.98
N GLY A 36 -4.55 -20.22 -26.82
CA GLY A 36 -3.51 -19.21 -26.66
C GLY A 36 -4.06 -17.81 -26.42
N THR A 37 -5.36 -17.69 -26.14
CA THR A 37 -6.02 -16.43 -25.77
C THR A 37 -7.02 -16.65 -24.64
N ILE A 38 -7.21 -15.67 -23.77
CA ILE A 38 -8.23 -15.73 -22.71
C ILE A 38 -9.45 -14.96 -23.16
N THR A 39 -10.56 -15.65 -23.37
CA THR A 39 -11.85 -15.00 -23.65
C THR A 39 -12.43 -14.33 -22.41
N ILE A 40 -13.39 -13.41 -22.62
CA ILE A 40 -14.10 -12.78 -21.50
C ILE A 40 -14.85 -13.82 -20.63
N ASP A 41 -15.36 -14.89 -21.24
CA ASP A 41 -16.08 -15.94 -20.52
C ASP A 41 -15.12 -16.75 -19.63
N GLU A 42 -13.96 -17.17 -20.16
CA GLU A 42 -12.91 -17.85 -19.39
C GLU A 42 -12.37 -16.97 -18.25
N TYR A 43 -12.23 -15.67 -18.51
CA TYR A 43 -11.88 -14.70 -17.48
C TYR A 43 -12.94 -14.65 -16.37
N GLU A 44 -14.21 -14.55 -16.71
CA GLU A 44 -15.29 -14.47 -15.71
C GLU A 44 -15.49 -15.74 -14.91
N GLU A 45 -15.25 -16.90 -15.51
CA GLU A 45 -15.28 -18.18 -14.79
C GLU A 45 -14.22 -18.24 -13.69
N ASN A 46 -13.05 -17.61 -13.91
CA ASN A 46 -11.96 -17.59 -12.95
C ASN A 46 -12.05 -16.42 -11.95
N PHE A 47 -12.53 -15.25 -12.38
CA PHE A 47 -12.44 -13.99 -11.62
C PHE A 47 -13.81 -13.43 -11.18
N GLY A 48 -14.91 -13.93 -11.73
CA GLY A 48 -16.26 -13.40 -11.53
C GLY A 48 -16.60 -12.19 -12.42
N THR A 49 -17.90 -11.93 -12.55
CA THR A 49 -18.47 -10.91 -13.46
C THR A 49 -18.13 -9.46 -13.06
N ASP A 50 -17.84 -9.21 -11.78
CA ASP A 50 -17.51 -7.89 -11.24
C ASP A 50 -16.14 -7.37 -11.74
N HIS A 51 -15.39 -8.18 -12.48
CA HIS A 51 -14.06 -7.83 -12.99
C HIS A 51 -14.02 -7.54 -14.50
N ARG A 52 -15.18 -7.55 -15.18
CA ARG A 52 -15.33 -7.18 -16.60
C ARG A 52 -14.71 -5.85 -16.99
N SER A 53 -14.75 -4.84 -16.12
CA SER A 53 -14.17 -3.53 -16.41
C SER A 53 -12.64 -3.57 -16.50
N ARG A 54 -11.98 -4.47 -15.75
CA ARG A 54 -10.52 -4.67 -15.82
C ARG A 54 -10.13 -5.38 -17.10
N PHE A 55 -10.89 -6.41 -17.48
CA PHE A 55 -10.69 -7.12 -18.75
C PHE A 55 -10.64 -6.12 -19.92
N ARG A 56 -11.68 -5.28 -20.05
CA ARG A 56 -11.79 -4.27 -21.12
C ARG A 56 -10.72 -3.19 -21.09
N GLU A 57 -10.09 -2.96 -19.93
CA GLU A 57 -9.01 -1.98 -19.83
C GLU A 57 -7.67 -2.56 -20.28
N VAL A 58 -7.50 -3.87 -20.14
CA VAL A 58 -6.26 -4.57 -20.52
C VAL A 58 -6.33 -5.05 -21.97
N ASP A 59 -7.50 -5.46 -22.44
CA ASP A 59 -7.83 -5.72 -23.86
C ASP A 59 -7.66 -4.41 -24.66
N THR A 60 -6.45 -4.21 -25.18
CA THR A 60 -6.03 -2.95 -25.80
C THR A 60 -6.34 -2.96 -27.28
N ASN A 61 -6.26 -4.14 -27.91
CA ASN A 61 -6.59 -4.32 -29.32
C ASN A 61 -8.12 -4.34 -29.55
N GLY A 62 -8.92 -4.57 -28.50
CA GLY A 62 -10.37 -4.55 -28.52
C GLY A 62 -11.00 -5.76 -29.22
N ASP A 63 -10.28 -6.88 -29.31
CA ASP A 63 -10.76 -8.09 -29.98
C ASP A 63 -11.64 -8.98 -29.07
N GLY A 64 -11.81 -8.58 -27.80
CA GLY A 64 -12.64 -9.28 -26.83
C GLY A 64 -11.95 -10.50 -26.21
N LYS A 65 -10.65 -10.64 -26.41
CA LYS A 65 -9.77 -11.67 -25.85
C LYS A 65 -8.53 -11.00 -25.24
N LEU A 66 -7.80 -11.72 -24.40
CA LEU A 66 -6.48 -11.30 -23.95
C LEU A 66 -5.44 -12.25 -24.55
N ASP A 67 -4.56 -11.72 -25.37
CA ASP A 67 -3.34 -12.44 -25.72
C ASP A 67 -2.37 -12.53 -24.52
N PHE A 68 -1.25 -13.23 -24.70
CA PHE A 68 -0.30 -13.42 -23.61
C PHE A 68 0.32 -12.09 -23.12
N GLU A 69 0.59 -11.11 -23.99
CA GLU A 69 1.15 -9.82 -23.57
C GLU A 69 0.14 -8.97 -22.79
N GLU A 70 -1.12 -8.99 -23.22
CA GLU A 70 -2.23 -8.36 -22.50
C GLU A 70 -2.44 -9.05 -21.16
N PHE A 71 -2.38 -10.38 -21.10
CA PHE A 71 -2.39 -11.11 -19.84
C PHE A 71 -1.24 -10.71 -18.91
N ILE A 72 -0.01 -10.55 -19.40
CA ILE A 72 1.12 -10.09 -18.56
C ILE A 72 0.83 -8.71 -17.94
N THR A 73 0.14 -7.84 -18.66
CA THR A 73 -0.29 -6.54 -18.14
C THR A 73 -1.30 -6.71 -16.99
N LEU A 74 -2.27 -7.60 -17.14
CA LEU A 74 -3.20 -7.95 -16.07
C LEU A 74 -2.47 -8.58 -14.86
N TYR A 75 -1.58 -9.55 -15.10
CA TYR A 75 -0.80 -10.23 -14.08
C TYR A 75 0.02 -9.23 -13.25
N TYR A 76 0.69 -8.29 -13.92
CA TYR A 76 1.38 -7.19 -13.27
C TYR A 76 0.45 -6.35 -12.39
N LEU A 77 -0.71 -5.92 -12.89
CA LEU A 77 -1.67 -5.09 -12.14
C LEU A 77 -2.23 -5.79 -10.90
N VAL A 78 -2.50 -7.09 -10.99
CA VAL A 78 -3.01 -7.88 -9.87
C VAL A 78 -1.92 -8.09 -8.81
N ASN A 79 -0.70 -8.44 -9.23
CA ASN A 79 0.38 -8.78 -8.30
C ASN A 79 1.05 -7.55 -7.67
N SER A 80 1.12 -6.43 -8.40
CA SER A 80 1.70 -5.17 -7.88
C SER A 80 0.74 -4.37 -6.98
N GLY A 81 -0.53 -4.78 -6.91
CA GLY A 81 -1.56 -4.12 -6.11
C GLY A 81 -2.28 -3.03 -6.91
N MET A 82 -3.49 -3.35 -7.37
CA MET A 82 -4.37 -2.39 -8.04
C MET A 82 -4.89 -1.34 -7.04
N VAL A 83 -4.46 -0.10 -7.20
CA VAL A 83 -4.91 1.02 -6.35
C VAL A 83 -6.19 1.62 -6.91
N LEU A 84 -7.22 1.73 -6.06
CA LEU A 84 -8.51 2.35 -6.41
C LEU A 84 -8.59 3.77 -5.85
N CYS A 85 -9.49 4.58 -6.41
CA CYS A 85 -9.76 5.90 -5.88
C CYS A 85 -10.80 5.84 -4.76
N ASP A 86 -10.50 6.41 -3.59
CA ASP A 86 -11.40 6.53 -2.44
C ASP A 86 -12.30 7.78 -2.49
N GLY A 87 -12.22 8.55 -3.58
CA GLY A 87 -13.07 9.72 -3.82
C GLY A 87 -14.55 9.36 -3.95
N HIS A 88 -15.43 10.23 -3.43
CA HIS A 88 -16.87 9.96 -3.36
C HIS A 88 -17.50 9.86 -4.76
N GLY A 89 -18.14 8.72 -5.04
CA GLY A 89 -18.76 8.46 -6.34
C GLY A 89 -17.76 8.40 -7.51
N CYS A 90 -16.46 8.27 -7.23
CA CYS A 90 -15.45 8.18 -8.27
C CYS A 90 -15.57 6.85 -9.01
N LYS A 91 -15.74 6.92 -10.34
CA LYS A 91 -15.88 5.76 -11.22
C LYS A 91 -14.59 5.41 -11.94
N VAL A 92 -13.45 5.94 -11.48
CA VAL A 92 -12.16 5.57 -12.04
C VAL A 92 -11.91 4.10 -11.71
N ASN A 93 -11.76 3.26 -12.74
CA ASN A 93 -11.60 1.81 -12.61
C ASN A 93 -10.44 1.45 -11.69
N PHE A 94 -9.29 2.12 -11.86
CA PHE A 94 -8.13 2.09 -10.99
C PHE A 94 -7.22 3.28 -11.32
N LEU A 95 -6.36 3.66 -10.39
CA LEU A 95 -5.48 4.81 -10.53
C LEU A 95 -4.34 4.49 -11.50
N LYS A 96 -4.28 5.23 -12.60
CA LYS A 96 -3.24 5.12 -13.64
C LYS A 96 -2.29 6.29 -13.51
N GLY A 97 -1.00 6.01 -13.37
CA GLY A 97 0.04 7.04 -13.30
C GLY A 97 0.14 7.71 -11.93
N LEU A 98 0.20 9.04 -11.90
CA LEU A 98 0.29 9.81 -10.67
C LEU A 98 -1.05 9.86 -9.93
N TYR A 99 -1.03 9.53 -8.65
CA TYR A 99 -2.16 9.64 -7.74
C TYR A 99 -1.69 10.13 -6.39
N PHE A 100 -2.62 10.65 -5.58
CA PHE A 100 -2.33 11.24 -4.28
C PHE A 100 -2.70 10.27 -3.17
N THR A 101 -1.76 10.00 -2.28
CA THR A 101 -1.94 9.12 -1.13
C THR A 101 -1.85 9.92 0.15
N CYS A 102 -2.77 9.66 1.09
CA CYS A 102 -2.66 10.20 2.43
C CYS A 102 -1.41 9.63 3.13
N VAL A 103 -0.49 10.51 3.53
CA VAL A 103 0.78 10.11 4.15
C VAL A 103 0.54 9.41 5.50
N ASP A 104 -0.43 9.89 6.26
CA ASP A 104 -0.75 9.34 7.58
C ASP A 104 -1.34 7.92 7.44
N CYS A 105 -2.30 7.72 6.53
CA CYS A 105 -2.83 6.39 6.24
C CYS A 105 -1.76 5.46 5.68
N PHE A 106 -0.88 5.94 4.79
CA PHE A 106 0.19 5.12 4.24
C PHE A 106 1.17 4.60 5.31
N ASN A 107 1.51 5.42 6.30
CA ASN A 107 2.50 5.05 7.31
C ASN A 107 1.90 4.28 8.49
N TYR A 108 0.66 4.57 8.90
CA TYR A 108 0.12 4.11 10.18
C TYR A 108 -1.12 3.23 10.07
N SER A 109 -1.80 3.22 8.91
CA SER A 109 -2.95 2.36 8.74
C SER A 109 -2.52 0.89 8.67
N LYS A 110 -3.20 0.03 9.45
CA LYS A 110 -2.96 -1.42 9.43
C LYS A 110 -3.76 -2.12 8.32
N THR A 111 -4.77 -1.46 7.78
CA THR A 111 -5.79 -2.11 6.95
C THR A 111 -5.73 -1.65 5.51
N ASN A 112 -5.71 -0.34 5.25
CA ASN A 112 -5.70 0.22 3.88
C ASN A 112 -5.03 1.60 3.82
N THR A 113 -4.47 1.92 2.66
CA THR A 113 -4.11 3.28 2.26
C THR A 113 -5.37 4.11 1.94
N PHE A 114 -5.20 5.42 1.71
CA PHE A 114 -6.27 6.28 1.22
C PHE A 114 -5.76 7.05 0.01
N ASP A 115 -6.26 6.70 -1.17
CA ASP A 115 -5.70 7.06 -2.46
C ASP A 115 -6.72 7.79 -3.34
N LEU A 116 -6.28 8.86 -3.99
CA LEU A 116 -7.13 9.75 -4.75
C LEU A 116 -6.57 9.98 -6.14
N CYS A 117 -7.44 9.89 -7.14
CA CYS A 117 -7.09 10.36 -8.48
C CYS A 117 -6.83 11.88 -8.46
N THR A 118 -6.09 12.36 -9.46
CA THR A 118 -5.76 13.79 -9.61
C THR A 118 -7.00 14.69 -9.55
N SER A 119 -8.13 14.26 -10.11
CA SER A 119 -9.37 15.03 -10.11
C SER A 119 -10.04 15.07 -8.73
N CYS A 120 -10.14 13.94 -8.03
CA CYS A 120 -10.74 13.91 -6.70
C CYS A 120 -9.92 14.72 -5.70
N TYR A 121 -8.59 14.66 -5.80
CA TYR A 121 -7.71 15.50 -4.99
C TYR A 121 -7.87 16.99 -5.33
N ARG A 122 -7.81 17.35 -6.62
CA ARG A 122 -7.90 18.75 -7.09
C ARG A 122 -9.21 19.43 -6.68
N TYR A 123 -10.34 18.73 -6.79
CA TYR A 123 -11.66 19.28 -6.52
C TYR A 123 -12.19 18.97 -5.11
N ARG A 124 -11.36 18.35 -4.26
CA ARG A 124 -11.74 17.93 -2.89
C ARG A 124 -13.01 17.07 -2.85
N ASN A 125 -13.14 16.14 -3.79
CA ASN A 125 -14.27 15.22 -3.87
C ASN A 125 -14.03 13.94 -3.04
N PHE A 126 -13.84 14.08 -1.74
CA PHE A 126 -13.60 12.99 -0.80
C PHE A 126 -13.87 13.45 0.64
N LEU A 127 -14.19 12.52 1.54
CA LEU A 127 -14.28 12.77 2.97
C LEU A 127 -13.13 12.05 3.68
N HIS A 128 -12.19 12.83 4.23
CA HIS A 128 -11.03 12.29 4.93
C HIS A 128 -10.50 13.29 5.96
N ASN A 129 -10.06 12.80 7.12
CA ASN A 129 -9.69 13.66 8.25
C ASN A 129 -8.22 14.12 8.24
N HIS A 130 -7.35 13.42 7.52
CA HIS A 130 -5.97 13.87 7.33
C HIS A 130 -5.88 14.87 6.18
N THR A 131 -4.89 15.75 6.26
CA THR A 131 -4.68 16.81 5.26
C THR A 131 -3.38 16.66 4.49
N ASN A 132 -2.47 15.79 4.95
CA ASN A 132 -1.19 15.57 4.32
C ASN A 132 -1.30 14.49 3.24
N PHE A 133 -1.17 14.94 1.99
CA PHE A 133 -1.20 14.08 0.82
C PHE A 133 0.04 14.36 -0.02
N LEU A 134 0.64 13.32 -0.55
CA LEU A 134 1.73 13.38 -1.53
C LEU A 134 1.35 12.53 -2.72
N ASP A 135 1.83 12.87 -3.90
CA ASP A 135 1.73 11.94 -5.01
C ASP A 135 2.59 10.69 -4.75
N ASN A 136 2.22 9.57 -5.35
CA ASN A 136 2.90 8.29 -5.17
C ASN A 136 4.40 8.35 -5.51
N HIS A 137 4.84 9.17 -6.46
CA HIS A 137 6.25 9.31 -6.77
C HIS A 137 7.01 10.02 -5.63
N VAL A 138 6.52 11.18 -5.21
CA VAL A 138 7.13 11.95 -4.11
C VAL A 138 7.07 11.16 -2.80
N LEU A 139 5.94 10.51 -2.50
CA LEU A 139 5.78 9.68 -1.31
C LEU A 139 6.82 8.56 -1.24
N MET A 140 6.99 7.80 -2.34
CA MET A 140 7.95 6.70 -2.39
C MET A 140 9.40 7.19 -2.31
N ARG A 141 9.71 8.36 -2.89
CA ARG A 141 11.04 8.98 -2.78
C ARG A 141 11.34 9.45 -1.35
N CYS A 142 10.37 10.08 -0.68
CA CYS A 142 10.50 10.47 0.71
C CYS A 142 10.67 9.26 1.64
N LYS A 143 9.90 8.19 1.41
CA LYS A 143 10.03 6.95 2.19
C LYS A 143 11.40 6.30 2.02
N ALA A 144 11.91 6.24 0.78
CA ALA A 144 13.23 5.71 0.51
C ALA A 144 14.34 6.49 1.23
N ALA A 145 14.29 7.84 1.16
CA ALA A 145 15.25 8.69 1.85
C ALA A 145 15.20 8.51 3.38
N TYR A 146 14.00 8.44 3.97
CA TYR A 146 13.82 8.18 5.39
C TYR A 146 14.42 6.84 5.82
N LEU A 147 14.15 5.77 5.07
CA LEU A 147 14.69 4.44 5.39
C LEU A 147 16.21 4.40 5.29
N GLN A 148 16.80 5.09 4.31
CA GLN A 148 18.25 5.18 4.17
C GLN A 148 18.90 5.90 5.35
N ASP A 149 18.29 6.97 5.84
CA ASP A 149 18.75 7.70 7.03
C ASP A 149 18.69 6.82 8.29
N GLN A 150 17.59 6.12 8.50
CA GLN A 150 17.44 5.16 9.62
C GLN A 150 18.47 4.03 9.58
N LEU A 151 18.73 3.46 8.39
CA LEU A 151 19.78 2.45 8.20
C LEU A 151 21.17 3.02 8.55
N SER A 152 21.45 4.27 8.17
CA SER A 152 22.74 4.90 8.47
C SER A 152 22.98 5.06 9.98
N LEU A 153 21.94 5.44 10.73
CA LEU A 153 21.98 5.56 12.19
C LEU A 153 22.23 4.20 12.84
N ILE A 154 21.50 3.15 12.45
CA ILE A 154 21.69 1.79 12.96
C ILE A 154 23.10 1.27 12.65
N THR A 155 23.62 1.50 11.44
CA THR A 155 24.98 1.06 11.09
C THR A 155 26.05 1.82 11.88
N SER A 156 25.81 3.10 12.21
CA SER A 156 26.74 3.87 13.05
C SER A 156 26.75 3.40 14.50
N GLU A 157 25.61 2.97 15.04
CA GLU A 157 25.48 2.38 16.37
C GLU A 157 26.05 0.94 16.45
N ALA A 158 25.92 0.15 15.39
CA ALA A 158 26.48 -1.21 15.35
C ALA A 158 28.02 -1.22 15.26
N ILE A 159 28.63 -0.23 14.60
CA ILE A 159 30.09 -0.11 14.52
C ILE A 159 30.69 0.17 15.91
N CYS A 160 30.06 1.03 16.73
CA CYS A 160 30.60 1.33 18.06
C CYS A 160 30.53 0.17 19.06
N TRP A 161 29.64 -0.82 18.89
CA TRP A 161 29.61 -2.01 19.76
C TRP A 161 30.67 -3.07 19.41
N SER A 162 31.31 -2.95 18.24
CA SER A 162 32.32 -3.91 17.76
C SER A 162 33.71 -3.62 18.34
N ASP A 163 33.96 -2.38 18.76
CA ASP A 163 35.29 -1.90 19.17
C ASP A 163 35.56 -2.07 20.69
N ASP A 164 34.54 -2.37 21.50
CA ASP A 164 34.68 -2.55 22.96
C ASP A 164 35.10 -3.97 23.40
N GLN A 165 35.17 -4.96 22.50
CA GLN A 165 35.64 -6.32 22.84
C GLN A 165 37.13 -6.57 22.55
N ALA A 166 37.88 -5.56 22.10
CA ALA A 166 39.30 -5.68 21.79
C ALA A 166 40.20 -5.07 22.88
N GLY A 167 40.09 -5.55 24.12
CA GLY A 167 41.05 -5.14 25.14
C GLY A 167 40.80 -5.62 26.56
N GLU A 168 41.02 -6.90 26.86
CA GLU A 168 41.83 -7.24 28.04
C GLU A 168 42.32 -8.69 28.02
N SER A 169 43.64 -8.84 28.00
CA SER A 169 44.35 -10.06 28.34
C SER A 169 45.14 -9.78 29.61
N LYS A 170 44.88 -10.53 30.69
CA LYS A 170 45.89 -11.06 31.63
C LYS A 170 45.29 -11.78 32.84
N SER A 171 45.69 -13.05 32.97
CA SER A 171 46.08 -13.82 34.18
C SER A 171 45.09 -14.04 35.34
N GLU A 172 44.85 -15.33 35.61
CA GLU A 172 44.35 -15.90 36.87
C GLU A 172 45.25 -15.53 38.08
N PRO A 173 44.69 -15.50 39.31
CA PRO A 173 44.87 -16.66 40.18
C PRO A 173 43.67 -17.02 41.09
N SER A 174 43.77 -18.23 41.65
CA SER A 174 42.89 -18.97 42.56
C SER A 174 42.48 -18.26 43.88
N SER A 175 41.22 -18.40 44.31
CA SER A 175 40.72 -19.31 45.38
C SER A 175 39.53 -18.76 46.20
N SER A 176 38.60 -19.69 46.50
CA SER A 176 37.58 -19.79 47.58
C SER A 176 36.37 -18.85 47.63
N ASP A 177 35.20 -19.50 47.44
CA ASP A 177 33.95 -19.49 48.24
C ASP A 177 33.36 -18.15 48.74
N ASP A 178 32.14 -17.80 48.30
CA ASP A 178 30.90 -18.02 49.07
C ASP A 178 29.65 -17.43 48.37
N GLN A 179 28.49 -17.82 48.89
CA GLN A 179 27.16 -17.89 48.30
C GLN A 179 26.36 -16.57 48.15
N ALA A 180 25.33 -16.70 47.30
CA ALA A 180 23.97 -16.16 47.40
C ALA A 180 23.63 -14.76 46.86
N ASP A 181 22.68 -14.75 45.92
CA ASP A 181 21.31 -14.25 46.07
C ASP A 181 20.83 -13.28 44.97
N GLU A 182 19.53 -13.43 44.69
CA GLU A 182 18.76 -12.95 43.55
C GLU A 182 18.58 -11.43 43.47
N SER A 183 18.39 -10.89 42.26
CA SER A 183 17.13 -10.23 41.87
C SER A 183 17.25 -9.51 40.51
N GLU A 184 16.26 -9.79 39.66
CA GLU A 184 15.93 -9.11 38.40
C GLU A 184 15.53 -7.65 38.64
N SER A 185 15.86 -6.76 37.71
CA SER A 185 14.96 -5.69 37.27
C SER A 185 15.41 -5.14 35.92
N ASP A 186 14.59 -5.39 34.90
CA ASP A 186 14.67 -4.79 33.58
C ASP A 186 14.17 -3.34 33.64
N GLU A 187 14.99 -2.37 33.22
CA GLU A 187 14.52 -1.04 32.82
C GLU A 187 14.80 -0.82 31.34
N GLU A 188 13.72 -0.78 30.54
CA GLU A 188 13.73 -0.27 29.17
C GLU A 188 13.87 1.26 29.14
N PRO A 189 14.69 1.84 28.24
CA PRO A 189 14.60 3.26 27.95
C PRO A 189 13.59 3.57 26.84
N SER A 190 12.66 4.44 27.20
CA SER A 190 11.61 5.08 26.41
C SER A 190 12.07 5.77 25.12
N SER A 191 11.28 5.59 24.05
CA SER A 191 11.38 6.30 22.75
C SER A 191 10.97 7.78 22.84
N PRO A 192 11.65 8.70 22.11
CA PRO A 192 11.28 10.13 22.10
C PRO A 192 10.16 10.46 21.11
N GLU A 193 9.15 11.19 21.59
CA GLU A 193 8.05 11.78 20.80
C GLU A 193 8.54 12.88 19.82
N PRO A 194 7.99 12.97 18.59
CA PRO A 194 8.28 14.10 17.72
C PRO A 194 7.31 15.28 17.95
N TYR A 195 7.87 16.31 18.57
CA TYR A 195 7.66 17.75 18.39
C TYR A 195 6.54 18.19 17.43
N ALA A 196 5.46 18.71 18.02
CA ALA A 196 4.38 19.41 17.32
C ALA A 196 4.81 20.81 16.83
N VAL A 197 4.83 21.01 15.51
CA VAL A 197 4.97 22.34 14.89
C VAL A 197 3.63 23.06 14.97
N LYS A 198 3.51 23.99 15.94
CA LYS A 198 2.37 24.91 16.03
C LYS A 198 2.45 25.94 14.90
N ARG A 199 1.52 25.89 13.95
CA ARG A 199 1.23 27.03 13.07
C ARG A 199 -0.12 27.65 13.40
N SER A 200 -0.06 28.98 13.49
CA SER A 200 -1.06 29.93 13.96
C SER A 200 -2.27 30.01 13.03
N VAL A 201 -3.46 29.90 13.63
CA VAL A 201 -4.74 30.17 12.98
C VAL A 201 -4.96 31.69 12.93
N SER A 202 -4.96 32.25 11.73
CA SER A 202 -5.42 33.61 11.46
C SER A 202 -6.95 33.65 11.31
N LYS A 203 -7.63 34.35 12.23
CA LYS A 203 -9.06 34.66 12.21
C LYS A 203 -9.40 35.82 11.26
N ARG A 204 -10.58 35.74 10.60
CA ARG A 204 -11.67 36.77 10.47
C ARG A 204 -12.42 36.64 9.11
N PRO A 205 -13.60 37.28 8.89
CA PRO A 205 -14.75 37.49 9.78
C PRO A 205 -16.16 37.26 9.11
N SER A 206 -17.19 37.13 9.97
CA SER A 206 -18.62 37.52 9.89
C SER A 206 -19.43 37.63 8.58
N SER A 207 -20.63 37.04 8.58
CA SER A 207 -21.98 37.57 8.21
C SER A 207 -22.88 36.39 7.78
N SER A 208 -24.21 36.35 7.88
CA SER A 208 -25.30 36.98 8.66
C SER A 208 -26.59 36.29 8.16
N ASP A 209 -27.55 36.03 9.07
CA ASP A 209 -29.01 35.92 8.84
C ASP A 209 -29.52 34.76 7.93
N ASP A 210 -30.65 34.09 8.10
CA ASP A 210 -31.77 34.16 9.04
C ASP A 210 -32.66 32.90 8.87
N GLN A 211 -33.34 32.55 9.97
CA GLN A 211 -34.66 31.90 10.07
C GLN A 211 -34.90 30.41 9.79
N ALA A 212 -35.78 29.91 10.66
CA ALA A 212 -36.12 28.53 10.97
C ALA A 212 -37.40 28.09 10.25
N ASP A 213 -37.54 26.78 10.06
CA ASP A 213 -38.83 26.11 10.01
C ASP A 213 -38.68 24.71 10.63
N GLU A 214 -39.54 24.42 11.61
CA GLU A 214 -39.70 23.12 12.25
C GLU A 214 -40.79 22.32 11.53
N SER A 215 -40.54 21.04 11.22
CA SER A 215 -41.56 19.99 11.33
C SER A 215 -40.96 18.59 11.19
N GLU A 216 -41.01 17.86 12.30
CA GLU A 216 -41.34 16.44 12.53
C GLU A 216 -40.98 15.32 11.52
N SER A 217 -40.26 14.34 12.10
CA SER A 217 -40.36 12.87 11.98
C SER A 217 -40.24 12.17 10.62
N ASP A 218 -39.20 11.35 10.49
CA ASP A 218 -39.34 9.88 10.39
C ASP A 218 -37.94 9.21 10.31
N GLU A 219 -37.62 8.35 11.29
CA GLU A 219 -36.53 7.36 11.17
C GLU A 219 -36.94 6.29 10.16
N PRO A 220 -35.99 5.76 9.35
CA PRO A 220 -35.61 4.37 9.63
C PRO A 220 -34.15 3.99 9.36
N SER A 221 -33.67 3.09 10.21
CA SER A 221 -32.76 1.96 9.94
C SER A 221 -31.47 2.22 9.17
N SER A 222 -30.40 2.27 9.95
CA SER A 222 -29.01 1.96 9.62
C SER A 222 -28.85 0.75 8.68
N PRO A 223 -28.05 0.85 7.60
CA PRO A 223 -27.42 -0.30 7.01
C PRO A 223 -25.93 -0.35 7.40
N GLU A 224 -25.54 -1.52 7.91
CA GLU A 224 -24.19 -1.87 8.35
C GLU A 224 -23.11 -1.55 7.30
N PRO A 225 -21.90 -1.09 7.71
CA PRO A 225 -20.81 -0.91 6.78
C PRO A 225 -20.24 -2.28 6.36
N TYR A 226 -20.50 -2.60 5.10
CA TYR A 226 -20.05 -3.75 4.36
C TYR A 226 -18.51 -3.79 4.23
N ALA A 227 -18.02 -5.03 4.24
CA ALA A 227 -16.76 -5.50 3.67
C ALA A 227 -15.45 -5.09 4.37
N VAL A 228 -15.05 -5.96 5.30
CA VAL A 228 -13.65 -6.25 5.62
C VAL A 228 -12.92 -6.59 4.32
N ARG A 229 -12.20 -5.62 3.73
CA ARG A 229 -11.18 -5.92 2.72
C ARG A 229 -10.01 -6.56 3.44
N ARG A 230 -9.80 -7.84 3.11
CA ARG A 230 -8.74 -8.67 3.65
C ARG A 230 -7.39 -8.02 3.32
N SER A 231 -6.56 -7.94 4.35
CA SER A 231 -5.10 -7.82 4.28
C SER A 231 -4.56 -8.56 3.06
N VAL A 232 -3.59 -7.94 2.37
CA VAL A 232 -2.75 -8.57 1.34
C VAL A 232 -1.92 -9.66 2.02
N SER A 233 -2.60 -10.73 2.38
CA SER A 233 -1.99 -12.00 2.74
C SER A 233 -1.52 -12.60 1.42
N LYS A 234 -0.23 -12.94 1.38
CA LYS A 234 0.49 -13.58 0.27
C LYS A 234 -0.06 -14.97 -0.08
N ARG A 235 -1.35 -15.07 -0.36
CA ARG A 235 -2.10 -16.27 -0.78
C ARG A 235 -3.27 -15.87 -1.66
N ILE A 236 -2.94 -15.53 -2.90
CA ILE A 236 -3.71 -15.78 -4.11
C ILE A 236 -2.55 -15.88 -5.10
N TRP A 237 -1.91 -17.05 -5.25
CA TRP A 237 -2.20 -18.02 -6.31
C TRP A 237 -1.72 -19.46 -5.95
N ILE A 238 -1.84 -19.90 -4.68
CA ILE A 238 -1.81 -21.32 -4.23
C ILE A 238 -2.73 -21.48 -3.03
#